data_AF-A0A846DJE4-F1
#
_entry.id   AF-A0A846DJE4-F1
#
_cell.length_a   1.000
_cell.length_b   1.000
_cell.length_c   1.000
_cell.angle_alpha   90.00
_cell.angle_beta   90.00
_cell.angle_gamma   90.00
#
_symmetry.space_group_name_H-M   'P 1'
#
loop_
_entity.id
_entity.type
_entity.pdbx_description
1 polymer ?
#
loop_
_entity_poly.entity_id
_entity_poly.type
_entity_poly.pdbx_seq_one_letter_code
_entity_poly.pdbx_strand_id
1 'polypeptide(L)'
;MAEYFRFYGGAADKISGETLPIDKPDLFVFTAREPVGVVAAVVPWNSQMFLAAVKVGPAIAAGNAIVLKASEHASAPLLAL
;
A
#
# COMPACT_ATOMS: atom_id res chain seq x y z
N MET A 1 -7.11 4.11 -13.81
CA MET A 1 -6.19 4.54 -12.71
C MET A 1 -6.90 5.12 -11.52
N ALA A 2 -7.74 6.16 -11.69
CA ALA A 2 -8.46 6.77 -10.56
C ALA A 2 -9.25 5.76 -9.72
N GLU A 3 -9.83 4.72 -10.34
CA GLU A 3 -10.56 3.66 -9.63
C GLU A 3 -9.69 2.86 -8.66
N TYR A 4 -8.44 2.57 -9.00
CA TYR A 4 -7.52 1.88 -8.07
C TYR A 4 -7.25 2.73 -6.84
N PHE A 5 -6.99 4.02 -7.03
CA PHE A 5 -6.80 4.94 -5.91
C PHE A 5 -8.07 5.11 -5.07
N ARG A 6 -9.26 5.15 -5.70
CA ARG A 6 -10.53 5.18 -4.97
C ARG A 6 -10.76 3.90 -4.16
N PHE A 7 -10.46 2.74 -4.75
CA PHE A 7 -10.56 1.46 -4.06
C PHE A 7 -9.67 1.42 -2.82
N TYR A 8 -8.37 1.73 -2.96
CA TYR A 8 -7.45 1.74 -1.82
C TYR A 8 -7.75 2.85 -0.81
N GLY A 9 -8.28 3.99 -1.26
CA GLY A 9 -8.79 5.04 -0.37
C GLY A 9 -9.95 4.55 0.50
N GLY A 10 -10.89 3.79 -0.07
CA GLY A 10 -11.98 3.16 0.68
C GLY A 10 -11.54 1.98 1.57
N ALA A 11 -10.36 1.41 1.31
CA ALA A 11 -9.78 0.33 2.10
C ALA A 11 -8.89 0.81 3.25
N ALA A 12 -8.49 2.09 3.26
CA ALA A 12 -7.50 2.63 4.21
C ALA A 12 -7.91 2.49 5.68
N ASP A 13 -9.20 2.63 5.99
CA ASP A 13 -9.78 2.48 7.33
C ASP A 13 -10.28 1.05 7.62
N LYS A 14 -10.03 0.10 6.71
CA LYS A 14 -10.47 -1.30 6.82
C LYS A 14 -9.33 -2.23 7.23
N ILE A 15 -8.16 -1.68 7.56
CA ILE A 15 -7.01 -2.44 8.05
C ILE A 15 -7.19 -2.61 9.56
N SER A 16 -7.59 -3.80 10.00
CA SER A 16 -7.79 -4.12 11.41
C SER A 16 -6.90 -5.27 11.87
N GLY A 17 -6.60 -5.26 13.17
CA GLY A 17 -6.14 -6.44 13.88
C GLY A 17 -7.30 -7.27 14.41
N GLU A 18 -6.99 -8.24 15.25
CA GLU A 18 -7.94 -9.21 15.80
C GLU A 18 -7.72 -9.37 17.30
N THR A 19 -8.82 -9.54 18.05
CA THR A 19 -8.74 -10.00 19.45
C THR A 19 -8.66 -11.52 19.46
N LEU A 20 -7.70 -12.09 20.17
CA LEU A 20 -7.45 -13.53 20.16
C LEU A 20 -8.20 -14.23 21.31
N PRO A 21 -8.96 -15.31 21.04
CA PRO A 21 -9.63 -16.08 22.08
C PRO A 21 -8.61 -16.96 22.82
N ILE A 22 -8.10 -16.46 23.94
CA ILE A 22 -7.09 -17.16 24.74
C ILE A 22 -7.70 -17.72 26.03
N ASP A 23 -7.30 -18.94 26.38
CA ASP A 23 -7.73 -19.65 27.59
C ASP A 23 -6.81 -19.31 28.78
N LYS A 24 -6.70 -18.02 29.10
CA LYS A 24 -5.96 -17.55 30.27
C LYS A 24 -6.73 -16.41 30.94
N PRO A 25 -7.22 -16.61 32.17
CA PRO A 25 -7.83 -15.53 32.96
C PRO A 25 -6.88 -14.35 33.09
N ASP A 26 -7.44 -13.13 33.11
CA ASP A 26 -6.74 -11.86 33.31
C ASP A 26 -5.71 -11.47 32.23
N LEU A 27 -5.81 -12.04 31.02
CA LEU A 27 -4.97 -11.65 29.89
C LEU A 27 -5.83 -11.21 28.70
N PHE A 28 -5.55 -10.01 28.18
CA PHE A 28 -6.15 -9.49 26.95
C PHE A 28 -5.09 -9.50 25.85
N VAL A 29 -5.36 -10.22 24.76
CA VAL A 29 -4.44 -10.36 23.64
C VAL A 29 -5.11 -9.93 22.35
N PHE A 30 -4.42 -9.08 21.61
CA PHE A 30 -4.85 -8.62 20.30
C PHE A 30 -3.65 -8.48 19.37
N THR A 31 -3.91 -8.51 18.08
CA THR A 31 -2.94 -8.12 17.05
C THR A 31 -3.21 -6.68 16.63
N ALA A 32 -2.15 -5.95 16.27
CA ALA A 32 -2.25 -4.65 15.62
C ALA A 32 -1.61 -4.75 14.22
N ARG A 33 -2.13 -3.97 13.28
CA ARG A 33 -1.53 -3.82 11.94
C ARG A 33 -0.82 -2.48 11.92
N GLU A 34 0.49 -2.53 11.73
CA GLU A 34 1.33 -1.34 11.64
C GLU A 34 1.91 -1.21 10.23
N PRO A 35 2.20 0.02 9.76
CA PRO A 35 2.92 0.22 8.51
C PRO A 35 4.28 -0.50 8.56
N VAL A 36 4.73 -1.01 7.41
CA VAL A 36 6.09 -1.56 7.25
C VAL A 36 7.13 -0.43 7.34
N GLY A 37 6.75 0.80 6.99
CA GLY A 37 7.61 1.98 7.07
C GLY A 37 7.89 2.54 5.68
N VAL A 38 9.11 2.36 5.17
CA VAL A 38 9.54 2.87 3.86
C VAL A 38 9.56 1.75 2.83
N VAL A 39 8.85 1.95 1.72
CA VAL A 39 8.75 0.99 0.60
C VAL A 39 9.48 1.53 -0.63
N ALA A 40 10.38 0.73 -1.20
CA ALA A 40 10.92 0.98 -2.53
C ALA A 40 10.15 0.18 -3.57
N ALA A 41 9.64 0.86 -4.60
CA ALA A 41 8.84 0.26 -5.67
C ALA A 41 9.47 0.54 -7.04
N VAL A 42 9.69 -0.51 -7.83
CA VAL A 42 10.15 -0.40 -9.23
C VAL A 42 9.04 -0.90 -10.15
N VAL A 43 8.77 -0.17 -11.22
CA VAL A 43 7.76 -0.55 -12.24
C VAL A 43 8.41 -0.78 -13.61
N PRO A 44 7.96 -1.81 -14.37
CA PRO A 44 8.43 -2.07 -15.72
C PRO A 44 7.82 -1.10 -16.75
N TRP A 45 8.36 -1.15 -17.97
CA TRP A 45 8.03 -0.23 -19.08
C TRP A 45 6.62 -0.41 -19.67
N ASN A 46 6.02 -1.59 -19.55
CA ASN A 46 4.81 -1.96 -20.30
C ASN A 46 3.50 -1.41 -19.70
N SER A 47 3.50 -0.97 -18.44
CA SER A 47 2.27 -0.54 -17.74
C SER A 47 2.58 0.41 -16.58
N GLN A 48 3.38 1.44 -16.85
CA GLN A 48 3.90 2.39 -15.85
C GLN A 48 2.82 2.96 -14.91
N MET A 49 1.78 3.59 -15.46
CA MET A 49 0.72 4.20 -14.65
C MET A 49 -0.07 3.16 -13.84
N PHE A 50 -0.31 1.98 -14.41
CA PHE A 50 -1.08 0.91 -13.77
C PHE A 50 -0.32 0.33 -12.59
N LEU A 51 0.92 -0.08 -12.86
CA LEU A 51 1.78 -0.73 -11.89
C LEU A 51 2.22 0.25 -10.81
N ALA A 52 2.28 1.54 -11.10
CA ALA A 52 2.41 2.58 -10.08
C ALA A 52 1.17 2.64 -9.19
N ALA A 53 -0.04 2.70 -9.75
CA ALA A 53 -1.27 2.82 -8.99
C ALA A 53 -1.49 1.65 -8.01
N VAL A 54 -1.26 0.41 -8.45
CA VAL A 54 -1.40 -0.79 -7.59
C VAL A 54 -0.27 -0.98 -6.58
N LYS A 55 0.80 -0.18 -6.65
CA LYS A 55 1.88 -0.15 -5.64
C LYS A 55 1.72 1.02 -4.67
N VAL A 56 1.49 2.23 -5.20
CA VAL A 56 1.31 3.47 -4.42
C VAL A 56 0.03 3.43 -3.62
N GLY A 57 -1.08 2.99 -4.23
CA GLY A 57 -2.39 2.89 -3.58
C GLY A 57 -2.36 2.15 -2.24
N PRO A 58 -1.99 0.86 -2.20
CA PRO A 58 -1.95 0.10 -0.95
C PRO A 58 -0.85 0.57 -0.01
N ALA A 59 0.31 1.03 -0.52
CA ALA A 59 1.39 1.51 0.34
C ALA A 59 0.96 2.71 1.18
N ILE A 60 0.36 3.73 0.55
CA ILE A 60 -0.11 4.93 1.25
C ILE A 60 -1.35 4.61 2.10
N ALA A 61 -2.28 3.78 1.59
CA ALA A 61 -3.46 3.38 2.37
C ALA A 61 -3.09 2.67 3.69
N ALA A 62 -2.00 1.89 3.68
CA ALA A 62 -1.46 1.25 4.88
C ALA A 62 -0.50 2.13 5.70
N GLY A 63 -0.39 3.43 5.41
CA GLY A 63 0.42 4.38 6.18
C GLY A 63 1.93 4.34 5.91
N ASN A 64 2.37 3.77 4.79
CA ASN A 64 3.79 3.72 4.43
C ASN A 64 4.23 4.97 3.65
N ALA A 65 5.51 5.32 3.79
CA ALA A 65 6.20 6.14 2.82
C ALA A 65 6.63 5.28 1.62
N ILE A 66 6.62 5.83 0.41
CA ILE A 66 7.00 5.11 -0.80
C ILE A 66 7.94 5.92 -1.69
N VAL A 67 8.99 5.26 -2.19
CA VAL A 67 9.89 5.75 -3.23
C VAL A 67 9.66 4.91 -4.49
N LEU A 68 9.21 5.55 -5.56
CA LEU A 68 8.86 4.89 -6.82
C LEU A 68 9.90 5.17 -7.91
N LYS A 69 10.51 4.12 -8.47
CA LYS A 69 11.35 4.19 -9.68
C LYS A 69 10.53 3.80 -10.90
N ALA A 70 10.38 4.75 -11.82
CA ALA A 70 9.90 4.49 -13.17
C ALA A 70 10.91 3.67 -13.99
N SER A 71 10.42 2.90 -14.96
CA SER A 71 11.31 2.32 -15.98
C SER A 71 11.93 3.42 -16.84
N GLU A 72 13.23 3.28 -17.08
CA GLU A 72 14.06 4.11 -17.94
C GLU A 72 13.63 4.10 -19.42
N HIS A 73 12.95 3.03 -19.89
CA HIS A 73 12.54 2.90 -21.28
C HIS A 73 11.20 3.58 -21.60
N ALA A 74 10.41 3.92 -20.58
CA ALA A 74 9.05 4.44 -20.77
C ALA A 74 8.59 5.31 -19.59
N SER A 75 9.44 6.22 -19.09
CA SER A 75 9.15 6.99 -17.86
C SER A 75 8.11 8.10 -18.04
N ALA A 76 7.86 8.55 -19.28
CA ALA A 76 7.02 9.71 -19.57
C ALA A 76 5.62 9.68 -18.92
N PRO A 77 4.87 8.55 -18.92
CA PRO A 77 3.54 8.53 -18.30
C PRO A 77 3.51 8.79 -16.79
N LEU A 78 4.64 8.67 -16.09
CA LEU A 78 4.74 9.00 -14.66
C LEU A 78 5.37 10.37 -14.38
N LEU A 79 6.24 10.86 -15.26
CA LEU A 79 7.11 12.00 -14.97
C LEU A 79 6.86 13.23 -15.87
N ALA A 80 6.13 13.08 -16.98
CA ALA A 80 5.78 14.22 -17.82
C ALA A 80 4.73 15.10 -17.12
N LEU A 81 4.97 16.42 -17.11
CA LEU A 81 4.10 17.44 -16.55
C LEU A 81 2.95 17.80 -17.50
#